data_AF-A0A0F9B9M8-F1
#
_entry.id   AF-A0A0F9B9M8-F1
#
_cell.length_a   1.000
_cell.length_b   1.000
_cell.length_c   1.000
_cell.angle_alpha   90.00
_cell.angle_beta   90.00
_cell.angle_gamma   90.00
#
_symmetry.space_group_name_H-M   'P 1'
#
loop_
_entity.id
_entity.type
_entity.pdbx_description
1 polymer ?
#
loop_
_entity_poly.entity_id
_entity_poly.type
_entity_poly.pdbx_seq_one_letter_code
_entity_poly.pdbx_strand_id
1 'polypeptide(L)'
;MAAVTAWAEAPTTSLRPIGRDADLYKQAIPNVSEIIADSGITGTVAFAVIDVESGVWLEASNATDGIPPASSIKAITALYALDQLGPDHVFETRLLATGGVVNGEVQGDLLLVGGGDPTLDSDNLGKMAEDLKEAGIIGVKGKFKVYEGSLPSTFAIDPEQPDHVGYNPGVSGIALNYNRVHFEWKRDGNGYDVTMEGRAARYAPAVRAASMEVVDRSGPVYT
;
A
#
# COMPACT_ATOMS: atom_id res chain seq x y z
N MET A 1 -79.38 51.23 7.32
CA MET A 1 -77.92 51.16 7.47
C MET A 1 -77.38 50.28 6.35
N ALA A 2 -76.61 50.86 5.44
CA ALA A 2 -76.08 50.15 4.26
C ALA A 2 -74.73 49.50 4.61
N ALA A 3 -74.55 48.24 4.21
CA ALA A 3 -73.29 47.53 4.34
C ALA A 3 -72.33 47.99 3.23
N VAL A 4 -71.14 48.43 3.61
CA VAL A 4 -70.05 48.72 2.66
C VAL A 4 -69.29 47.42 2.41
N THR A 5 -69.32 46.95 1.16
CA THR A 5 -68.50 45.82 0.72
C THR A 5 -67.07 46.35 0.51
N ALA A 6 -66.11 45.87 1.29
CA ALA A 6 -64.69 46.14 1.04
C ALA A 6 -64.23 45.19 -0.08
N TRP A 7 -63.92 45.74 -1.25
CA TRP A 7 -63.30 45.00 -2.34
C TRP A 7 -61.79 45.01 -2.11
N ALA A 8 -61.23 43.85 -1.78
CA ALA A 8 -59.78 43.66 -1.79
C ALA A 8 -59.36 43.52 -3.26
N GLU A 9 -58.87 44.59 -3.87
CA GLU A 9 -58.25 44.53 -5.20
C GLU A 9 -57.07 43.55 -5.16
N ALA A 10 -57.08 42.55 -6.04
CA ALA A 10 -55.96 41.65 -6.19
C ALA A 10 -54.76 42.42 -6.79
N PRO A 11 -53.52 42.12 -6.37
CA PRO A 11 -52.35 42.80 -6.91
C PRO A 11 -52.27 42.65 -8.43
N THR A 12 -52.18 43.77 -9.15
CA THR A 12 -52.18 43.83 -10.63
C THR A 12 -50.91 43.26 -11.26
N THR A 13 -49.91 42.93 -10.45
CA THR A 13 -48.68 42.25 -10.87
C THR A 13 -48.32 41.16 -9.86
N SER A 14 -48.00 39.97 -10.35
CA SER A 14 -47.42 38.91 -9.52
C SER A 14 -46.05 39.36 -8.97
N LEU A 15 -45.85 39.25 -7.65
CA LEU A 15 -44.52 39.34 -7.06
C LEU A 15 -43.71 38.15 -7.60
N ARG A 16 -42.91 38.41 -8.64
CA ARG A 16 -41.98 37.39 -9.14
C ARG A 16 -40.87 37.23 -8.11
N PRO A 17 -40.61 36.00 -7.61
CA PRO A 17 -39.46 35.75 -6.78
C PRO A 17 -38.20 36.19 -7.52
N ILE A 18 -37.41 37.07 -6.91
CA ILE A 18 -36.08 37.41 -7.41
C ILE A 18 -35.23 36.14 -7.22
N GLY A 19 -34.53 35.71 -8.27
CA GLY A 19 -33.58 34.61 -8.17
C GLY A 19 -32.56 34.92 -7.09
N ARG A 20 -32.36 33.98 -6.16
CA ARG A 20 -31.31 34.10 -5.14
C ARG A 20 -29.95 34.18 -5.83
N ASP A 21 -29.01 34.95 -5.27
CA ASP A 21 -27.65 35.05 -5.80
C ASP A 21 -27.05 33.65 -5.97
N ALA A 22 -26.25 33.47 -7.03
CA ALA A 22 -25.61 32.20 -7.34
C ALA A 22 -24.80 31.64 -6.16
N ASP A 23 -24.30 32.52 -5.29
CA ASP A 23 -23.49 32.19 -4.12
C ASP A 23 -24.28 32.06 -2.81
N LEU A 24 -25.62 32.16 -2.82
CA LEU A 24 -26.40 32.08 -1.59
C LEU A 24 -26.18 30.75 -0.85
N TYR A 25 -25.95 29.66 -1.57
CA TYR A 25 -25.64 28.37 -0.94
C TYR A 25 -24.34 28.41 -0.12
N LYS A 26 -23.37 29.26 -0.48
CA LYS A 26 -22.10 29.43 0.26
C LYS A 26 -22.32 30.03 1.64
N GLN A 27 -23.38 30.82 1.82
CA GLN A 27 -23.74 31.38 3.14
C GLN A 27 -24.27 30.32 4.11
N ALA A 28 -24.71 29.16 3.60
CA ALA A 28 -25.16 28.04 4.41
C ALA A 28 -24.04 27.02 4.72
N ILE A 29 -22.83 27.22 4.16
CA ILE A 29 -21.68 26.37 4.43
C ILE A 29 -21.01 26.91 5.70
N PRO A 30 -20.90 26.11 6.78
CA PRO A 30 -20.17 26.52 7.98
C PRO A 30 -18.72 26.88 7.64
N ASN A 31 -18.17 27.88 8.31
CA ASN A 31 -16.74 28.18 8.12
C ASN A 31 -15.89 27.05 8.72
N VAL A 32 -14.64 26.90 8.29
CA VAL A 32 -13.81 25.77 8.75
C VAL A 32 -13.57 25.74 10.26
N SER A 33 -13.58 26.88 10.94
CA SER A 33 -13.46 26.90 12.41
C SER A 33 -14.67 26.24 13.08
N GLU A 34 -15.87 26.46 12.55
CA GLU A 34 -17.10 25.77 12.98
C GLU A 34 -17.04 24.27 12.65
N ILE A 35 -16.62 23.90 11.44
CA ILE A 35 -16.48 22.48 11.04
C ILE A 35 -15.51 21.75 11.97
N ILE A 36 -14.36 22.36 12.28
CA ILE A 36 -13.37 21.77 13.18
C ILE A 36 -13.93 21.68 14.60
N ALA A 37 -14.59 22.72 15.11
CA ALA A 37 -15.19 22.70 16.44
C ALA A 37 -16.26 21.60 16.56
N ASP A 38 -17.12 21.46 15.55
CA ASP A 38 -18.21 20.48 15.51
C ASP A 38 -17.71 19.03 15.29
N SER A 39 -16.49 18.86 14.77
CA SER A 39 -15.91 17.53 14.52
C SER A 39 -15.60 16.74 15.80
N GLY A 40 -15.47 17.41 16.95
CA GLY A 40 -15.05 16.81 18.21
C GLY A 40 -13.58 16.36 18.25
N ILE A 41 -12.76 16.75 17.26
CA ILE A 41 -11.32 16.49 17.27
C ILE A 41 -10.66 17.31 18.39
N THR A 42 -9.93 16.62 19.26
CA THR A 42 -9.25 17.24 20.42
C THR A 42 -7.78 17.56 20.19
N GLY A 43 -7.21 17.10 19.07
CA GLY A 43 -5.82 17.36 18.68
C GLY A 43 -5.65 18.59 17.79
N THR A 44 -4.41 18.87 17.38
CA THR A 44 -4.11 19.92 16.40
C THR A 44 -4.56 19.49 15.01
N VAL A 45 -5.42 20.29 14.38
CA VAL A 45 -5.80 20.12 12.97
C VAL A 45 -4.96 21.08 12.13
N ALA A 46 -4.23 20.55 11.14
CA ALA A 46 -3.61 21.34 10.09
C ALA A 46 -4.15 20.93 8.72
N PHE A 47 -4.44 21.92 7.88
CA PHE A 47 -4.85 21.70 6.50
C PHE A 47 -4.57 22.94 5.63
N ALA A 48 -4.50 22.71 4.33
CA ALA A 48 -4.46 23.75 3.31
C ALA A 48 -5.29 23.30 2.10
N VAL A 49 -6.08 24.22 1.57
CA VAL A 49 -6.82 24.08 0.32
C VAL A 49 -6.29 25.15 -0.63
N ILE A 50 -5.77 24.70 -1.76
CA ILE A 50 -5.08 25.55 -2.72
C ILE A 50 -5.67 25.29 -4.10
N ASP A 51 -5.97 26.36 -4.83
CA ASP A 51 -6.25 26.26 -6.26
C ASP A 51 -4.95 25.90 -6.98
N VAL A 52 -4.92 24.74 -7.64
CA VAL A 52 -3.71 24.18 -8.24
C VAL A 52 -3.27 24.96 -9.48
N GLU A 53 -4.19 25.60 -10.21
CA GLU A 53 -3.88 26.35 -11.43
C GLU A 53 -3.31 27.74 -11.10
N SER A 54 -3.94 28.45 -10.17
CA SER A 54 -3.55 29.81 -9.81
C SER A 54 -2.56 29.89 -8.63
N GLY A 55 -2.40 28.80 -7.88
CA GLY A 55 -1.60 28.76 -6.64
C GLY A 55 -2.22 29.54 -5.48
N VAL A 56 -3.49 29.95 -5.60
CA VAL A 56 -4.16 30.76 -4.58
C VAL A 56 -4.59 29.85 -3.44
N TRP A 57 -4.24 30.25 -2.22
CA TRP A 57 -4.72 29.62 -1.00
C TRP A 57 -6.19 29.98 -0.82
N LEU A 58 -7.06 28.99 -0.88
CA LEU A 58 -8.51 29.15 -0.72
C LEU A 58 -8.88 29.12 0.76
N GLU A 59 -8.26 28.22 1.52
CA GLU A 59 -8.50 28.07 2.96
C GLU A 59 -7.32 27.35 3.63
N ALA A 60 -6.97 27.71 4.86
CA ALA A 60 -5.91 27.03 5.61
C ALA A 60 -6.03 27.25 7.12
N SER A 61 -5.53 26.28 7.87
CA SER A 61 -5.28 26.38 9.31
C SER A 61 -4.03 25.59 9.65
N ASN A 62 -3.12 26.16 10.45
CA ASN A 62 -1.88 25.50 10.91
C ASN A 62 -1.04 24.88 9.77
N ALA A 63 -1.15 25.41 8.55
CA ALA A 63 -0.65 24.74 7.33
C ALA A 63 0.88 24.58 7.25
N THR A 64 1.63 25.31 8.07
CA THR A 64 3.09 25.23 8.14
C THR A 64 3.59 24.41 9.33
N ASP A 65 2.68 23.84 10.13
CA ASP A 65 3.05 23.05 11.30
C ASP A 65 3.52 21.65 10.89
N GLY A 66 4.60 21.16 11.50
CA GLY A 66 5.06 19.80 11.31
C GLY A 66 4.16 18.81 12.06
N ILE A 67 3.32 18.08 11.31
CA ILE A 67 2.45 17.02 11.85
C ILE A 67 2.90 15.66 11.31
N PRO A 68 2.87 14.58 12.11
CA PRO A 68 3.10 13.23 11.62
C PRO A 68 2.19 12.91 10.42
N PRO A 69 2.74 12.72 9.21
CA PRO A 69 1.94 12.63 7.99
C PRO A 69 1.20 11.28 7.86
N ALA A 70 1.57 10.28 8.67
CA ALA A 70 1.17 8.89 8.48
C ALA A 70 1.36 8.46 7.02
N SER A 71 0.41 7.75 6.41
CA SER A 71 0.53 7.30 5.03
C SER A 71 0.47 8.40 3.96
N SER A 72 0.14 9.66 4.30
CA SER A 72 0.18 10.75 3.32
C SER A 72 1.60 11.05 2.81
N ILE A 73 2.65 10.68 3.57
CA ILE A 73 4.05 10.79 3.13
C ILE A 73 4.33 10.01 1.84
N LYS A 74 3.54 8.97 1.55
CA LYS A 74 3.69 8.16 0.33
C LYS A 74 3.54 9.00 -0.94
N ALA A 75 2.82 10.13 -0.91
CA ALA A 75 2.74 11.04 -2.04
C ALA A 75 4.12 11.64 -2.37
N ILE A 76 4.85 12.10 -1.35
CA ILE A 76 6.21 12.66 -1.51
C ILE A 76 7.18 11.56 -1.95
N THR A 77 7.10 10.37 -1.34
CA THR A 77 7.92 9.22 -1.74
C THR A 77 7.67 8.81 -3.20
N ALA A 78 6.41 8.78 -3.64
CA ALA A 78 6.06 8.45 -5.02
C ALA A 78 6.57 9.49 -6.01
N LEU A 79 6.45 10.79 -5.68
CA LEU A 79 7.02 11.86 -6.50
C LEU A 79 8.54 11.75 -6.61
N TYR A 80 9.24 11.48 -5.50
CA TYR A 80 10.68 11.26 -5.51
C TYR A 80 11.07 10.04 -6.36
N ALA A 81 10.34 8.93 -6.24
CA ALA A 81 10.59 7.75 -7.06
C ALA A 81 10.39 8.02 -8.55
N LEU A 82 9.31 8.72 -8.93
CA LEU A 82 9.06 9.10 -10.31
C LEU A 82 10.13 10.03 -10.88
N ASP A 83 10.61 11.00 -10.09
CA ASP A 83 11.66 11.93 -10.49
C ASP A 83 13.02 11.23 -10.69
N GLN A 84 13.38 10.32 -9.78
CA GLN A 84 14.69 9.67 -9.79
C GLN A 84 14.77 8.46 -10.72
N LEU A 85 13.70 7.67 -10.81
CA LEU A 85 13.67 6.43 -11.58
C LEU A 85 13.02 6.60 -12.96
N GLY A 86 12.12 7.56 -13.09
CA GLY A 86 11.23 7.70 -14.24
C GLY A 86 10.00 6.78 -14.14
N PRO A 87 8.92 7.09 -14.89
CA PRO A 87 7.69 6.30 -14.88
C PRO A 87 7.84 4.92 -15.53
N ASP A 88 8.87 4.76 -16.38
CA ASP A 88 9.14 3.53 -17.14
C ASP A 88 10.18 2.62 -16.47
N HIS A 89 10.55 2.91 -15.22
CA HIS A 89 11.53 2.10 -14.50
C HIS A 89 11.05 0.65 -14.31
N VAL A 90 11.95 -0.30 -14.56
CA VAL A 90 11.71 -1.72 -14.33
C VAL A 90 12.79 -2.24 -13.40
N PHE A 91 12.38 -2.83 -12.28
CA PHE A 91 13.30 -3.51 -11.38
C PHE A 91 13.75 -4.85 -11.99
N GLU A 92 15.04 -5.18 -11.85
CA GLU A 92 15.59 -6.41 -12.41
C GLU A 92 15.92 -7.44 -11.33
N THR A 93 15.34 -8.64 -11.44
CA THR A 93 15.79 -9.81 -10.68
C THR A 93 16.47 -10.79 -11.63
N ARG A 94 17.71 -11.20 -11.34
CA ARG A 94 18.56 -11.94 -12.28
C ARG A 94 19.04 -13.27 -11.72
N LEU A 95 19.28 -14.23 -12.61
CA LEU A 95 20.01 -15.46 -12.29
C LEU A 95 21.42 -15.39 -12.86
N LEU A 96 22.43 -15.56 -12.01
CA LEU A 96 23.84 -15.60 -12.42
C LEU A 96 24.45 -16.96 -12.12
N ALA A 97 25.20 -17.51 -13.08
CA ALA A 97 25.97 -18.74 -12.91
C ALA A 97 27.44 -18.41 -12.63
N THR A 98 28.04 -19.04 -11.61
CA THR A 98 29.50 -19.00 -11.41
C THR A 98 30.15 -20.23 -12.05
N GLY A 99 31.42 -20.11 -12.44
CA GLY A 99 32.16 -21.20 -13.08
C GLY A 99 31.74 -21.52 -14.53
N GLY A 100 30.74 -20.82 -15.09
CA GLY A 100 30.23 -21.04 -16.44
C GLY A 100 29.33 -22.27 -16.57
N VAL A 101 28.90 -22.55 -17.80
CA VAL A 101 28.01 -23.67 -18.14
C VAL A 101 28.71 -24.59 -19.13
N VAL A 102 28.72 -25.90 -18.84
CA VAL A 102 29.28 -26.94 -19.70
C VAL A 102 28.25 -28.05 -19.86
N ASN A 103 27.87 -28.35 -21.11
CA ASN A 103 26.87 -29.39 -21.44
C ASN A 103 25.54 -29.24 -20.66
N GLY A 104 25.08 -28.00 -20.46
CA GLY A 104 23.85 -27.71 -19.71
C GLY A 104 24.00 -27.74 -18.18
N GLU A 105 25.20 -28.00 -17.64
CA GLU A 105 25.44 -27.95 -16.20
C GLU A 105 26.19 -26.67 -15.80
N VAL A 106 25.67 -25.95 -14.82
CA VAL A 106 26.40 -24.87 -14.13
C VAL A 106 27.54 -25.48 -13.32
N GLN A 107 28.78 -25.06 -13.60
CA GLN A 107 29.98 -25.65 -12.97
C GLN A 107 30.27 -25.09 -11.57
N GLY A 108 29.60 -24.01 -11.17
CA GLY A 108 29.66 -23.44 -9.83
C GLY A 108 28.27 -23.29 -9.20
N ASP A 109 28.07 -22.18 -8.50
CA ASP A 109 26.82 -21.80 -7.86
C ASP A 109 25.87 -21.11 -8.85
N LEU A 110 24.56 -21.21 -8.57
CA LEU A 110 23.52 -20.41 -9.19
C LEU A 110 23.04 -19.35 -8.19
N LEU A 111 23.07 -18.07 -8.59
CA LEU A 111 22.71 -16.94 -7.73
C LEU A 111 21.42 -16.31 -8.21
N LEU A 112 20.44 -16.16 -7.31
CA LEU A 112 19.32 -15.23 -7.48
C LEU A 112 19.76 -13.86 -6.95
N VAL A 113 19.90 -12.88 -7.84
CA VAL A 113 20.35 -11.53 -7.54
C VAL A 113 19.14 -10.60 -7.62
N GLY A 114 18.72 -10.10 -6.47
CA GLY A 114 17.57 -9.19 -6.38
C GLY A 114 17.97 -7.74 -6.66
N GLY A 115 17.20 -7.06 -7.51
CA GLY A 115 17.39 -5.65 -7.83
C GLY A 115 16.38 -4.71 -7.15
N GLY A 116 15.66 -5.19 -6.13
CA GLY A 116 14.67 -4.40 -5.42
C GLY A 116 13.26 -4.43 -6.01
N ASP A 117 12.94 -5.44 -6.83
CA ASP A 117 11.60 -5.66 -7.36
C ASP A 117 10.60 -5.92 -6.22
N PRO A 118 9.64 -4.99 -5.96
CA PRO A 118 8.68 -5.13 -4.87
C PRO A 118 7.52 -6.08 -5.22
N THR A 119 7.50 -6.62 -6.44
CA THR A 119 6.44 -7.47 -6.99
C THR A 119 6.88 -8.91 -7.28
N LEU A 120 8.14 -9.24 -6.99
CA LEU A 120 8.67 -10.59 -7.17
C LEU A 120 7.85 -11.60 -6.36
N ASP A 121 7.27 -12.58 -7.05
CA ASP A 121 6.48 -13.65 -6.44
C ASP A 121 6.95 -15.06 -6.84
N SER A 122 6.27 -16.07 -6.30
CA SER A 122 6.59 -17.48 -6.58
C SER A 122 6.27 -17.91 -8.02
N ASP A 123 5.40 -17.19 -8.72
CA ASP A 123 5.13 -17.41 -10.14
C ASP A 123 6.27 -16.89 -11.01
N ASN A 124 6.84 -15.73 -10.66
CA ASN A 124 8.06 -15.23 -11.30
C ASN A 124 9.22 -16.19 -11.11
N LEU A 125 9.44 -16.72 -9.91
CA LEU A 125 10.49 -17.73 -9.67
C LEU A 125 10.25 -19.02 -10.47
N GLY A 126 8.99 -19.46 -10.56
CA GLY A 126 8.61 -20.59 -11.41
C GLY A 126 8.94 -20.34 -12.89
N LYS A 127 8.62 -19.14 -13.40
CA LYS A 127 8.96 -18.74 -14.78
C LYS A 127 10.47 -18.70 -15.00
N MET A 128 11.24 -18.16 -14.07
CA MET A 128 12.71 -18.14 -14.15
C MET A 128 13.31 -19.55 -14.19
N ALA A 129 12.71 -20.52 -13.48
CA ALA A 129 13.12 -21.92 -13.56
C ALA A 129 12.74 -22.56 -14.90
N GLU A 130 11.58 -22.22 -15.47
CA GLU A 130 11.20 -22.61 -16.84
C GLU A 130 12.18 -22.02 -17.87
N ASP A 131 12.57 -20.75 -17.73
CA ASP A 131 13.54 -20.08 -18.60
C ASP A 131 14.91 -20.75 -18.58
N LEU A 132 15.40 -21.15 -17.41
CA LEU A 132 16.65 -21.91 -17.29
C LEU A 132 16.58 -23.24 -18.06
N LYS A 133 15.45 -23.95 -17.95
CA LYS A 133 15.24 -25.21 -18.65
C LYS A 133 15.19 -25.01 -20.16
N GLU A 134 14.49 -23.97 -20.63
CA GLU A 134 14.42 -23.61 -22.05
C GLU A 134 15.79 -23.20 -22.60
N ALA A 135 16.63 -22.56 -21.78
CA ALA A 135 18.02 -22.26 -22.10
C ALA A 135 18.97 -23.49 -22.09
N GLY A 136 18.45 -24.69 -21.81
CA GLY A 136 19.20 -25.94 -21.81
C GLY A 136 19.98 -26.21 -20.52
N ILE A 137 19.70 -25.48 -19.44
CA ILE A 137 20.28 -25.76 -18.12
C ILE A 137 19.55 -26.94 -17.49
N ILE A 138 20.30 -27.99 -17.18
CA ILE A 138 19.78 -29.26 -16.64
C ILE A 138 20.32 -29.57 -15.24
N GLY A 139 21.32 -28.84 -14.76
CA GLY A 139 21.93 -29.09 -13.46
C GLY A 139 22.80 -27.96 -12.95
N VAL A 140 23.00 -27.94 -11.63
CA VAL A 140 23.89 -27.02 -10.92
C VAL A 140 24.79 -27.86 -10.01
N LYS A 141 26.11 -27.79 -10.19
CA LYS A 141 27.07 -28.55 -9.37
C LYS A 141 27.30 -27.92 -7.99
N GLY A 142 27.21 -26.60 -7.90
CA GLY A 142 27.33 -25.85 -6.66
C GLY A 142 25.99 -25.71 -5.94
N LYS A 143 25.85 -24.61 -5.21
CA LYS A 143 24.66 -24.27 -4.42
C LYS A 143 23.79 -23.23 -5.13
N PHE A 144 22.51 -23.22 -4.78
CA PHE A 144 21.66 -22.06 -5.02
C PHE A 144 21.89 -21.03 -3.91
N LYS A 145 22.13 -19.77 -4.27
CA LYS A 145 22.39 -18.67 -3.34
C LYS A 145 21.50 -17.48 -3.67
N VAL A 146 21.15 -16.69 -2.65
CA VAL A 146 20.41 -15.45 -2.82
C VAL A 146 21.33 -14.28 -2.48
N TYR A 147 21.37 -13.29 -3.35
CA TYR A 147 22.06 -12.03 -3.13
C TYR A 147 21.03 -10.89 -3.06
N GLU A 148 20.88 -10.35 -1.85
CA GLU A 148 19.96 -9.24 -1.56
C GLU A 148 20.69 -7.89 -1.38
N GLY A 149 22.01 -7.86 -1.53
CA GLY A 149 22.85 -6.70 -1.22
C GLY A 149 22.78 -5.54 -2.23
N SER A 150 21.87 -5.59 -3.20
CA SER A 150 21.65 -4.48 -4.14
C SER A 150 20.98 -3.27 -3.48
N LEU A 151 20.33 -3.48 -2.34
CA LEU A 151 19.77 -2.44 -1.48
C LEU A 151 20.28 -2.65 -0.04
N PRO A 152 20.24 -1.62 0.82
CA PRO A 152 20.40 -1.81 2.26
C PRO A 152 19.41 -2.87 2.77
N SER A 153 19.88 -3.76 3.65
CA SER A 153 19.06 -4.82 4.24
C SER A 153 18.69 -4.45 5.68
N THR A 154 17.40 -4.44 5.98
CA THR A 154 16.85 -4.28 7.33
C THR A 154 15.82 -5.38 7.59
N PHE A 155 15.75 -5.87 8.83
CA PHE A 155 14.82 -6.94 9.20
C PHE A 155 13.37 -6.46 9.33
N ALA A 156 13.19 -5.19 9.73
CA ALA A 156 11.90 -4.52 9.87
C ALA A 156 12.07 -3.03 9.55
N ILE A 157 10.96 -2.32 9.30
CA ILE A 157 10.95 -0.86 9.14
C ILE A 157 11.11 -0.19 10.52
N ASP A 158 10.41 -0.72 11.52
CA ASP A 158 10.42 -0.26 12.90
C ASP A 158 10.53 -1.47 13.85
N PRO A 159 11.63 -1.62 14.60
CA PRO A 159 11.83 -2.73 15.51
C PRO A 159 10.94 -2.68 16.77
N GLU A 160 10.24 -1.56 17.02
CA GLU A 160 9.28 -1.45 18.13
C GLU A 160 7.89 -2.01 17.78
N GLN A 161 7.63 -2.28 16.51
CA GLN A 161 6.37 -2.87 16.04
C GLN A 161 6.40 -4.39 16.14
N PRO A 162 5.26 -5.06 16.36
CA PRO A 162 5.22 -6.52 16.44
C PRO A 162 5.65 -7.21 15.14
N ASP A 163 6.41 -8.30 15.25
CA ASP A 163 7.00 -9.01 14.09
C ASP A 163 5.97 -9.54 13.08
N HIS A 164 4.73 -9.78 13.51
CA HIS A 164 3.70 -10.42 12.69
C HIS A 164 2.90 -9.44 11.83
N VAL A 165 3.09 -8.13 11.98
CA VAL A 165 2.29 -7.15 11.24
C VAL A 165 2.80 -6.97 9.81
N GLY A 166 1.92 -7.21 8.84
CA GLY A 166 2.30 -7.18 7.42
C GLY A 166 2.72 -5.80 6.87
N TYR A 167 2.54 -4.72 7.64
CA TYR A 167 2.97 -3.36 7.26
C TYR A 167 4.38 -3.00 7.74
N ASN A 168 5.03 -3.89 8.50
CA ASN A 168 6.40 -3.72 9.01
C ASN A 168 7.39 -4.75 8.43
N PRO A 169 7.37 -5.05 7.11
CA PRO A 169 8.27 -6.04 6.56
C PRO A 169 9.73 -5.59 6.61
N GLY A 170 10.66 -6.53 6.49
CA GLY A 170 12.04 -6.20 6.15
C GLY A 170 12.16 -5.56 4.77
N VAL A 171 13.25 -4.84 4.54
CA VAL A 171 13.58 -4.21 3.27
C VAL A 171 14.94 -4.73 2.84
N SER A 172 15.04 -5.32 1.64
CA SER A 172 16.32 -5.74 1.05
C SER A 172 16.20 -5.78 -0.47
N GLY A 173 17.26 -6.17 -1.18
CA GLY A 173 17.21 -6.35 -2.63
C GLY A 173 16.25 -7.44 -3.11
N ILE A 174 15.75 -8.31 -2.20
CA ILE A 174 14.77 -9.36 -2.50
C ILE A 174 13.54 -9.16 -1.62
N ALA A 175 12.38 -9.02 -2.24
CA ALA A 175 11.08 -9.02 -1.57
C ALA A 175 10.18 -10.10 -2.18
N LEU A 176 10.35 -11.36 -1.76
CA LEU A 176 9.57 -12.46 -2.31
C LEU A 176 8.17 -12.51 -1.69
N ASN A 177 7.13 -12.55 -2.51
CA ASN A 177 5.73 -12.57 -2.08
C ASN A 177 5.42 -11.44 -1.06
N TYR A 178 5.92 -10.23 -1.33
CA TYR A 178 5.78 -9.06 -0.45
C TYR A 178 6.39 -9.23 0.95
N ASN A 179 7.40 -10.09 1.10
CA ASN A 179 7.97 -10.52 2.39
C ASN A 179 6.92 -11.12 3.33
N ARG A 180 5.96 -11.84 2.76
CA ARG A 180 4.89 -12.52 3.50
C ARG A 180 4.83 -13.99 3.14
N VAL A 181 4.30 -14.76 4.07
CA VAL A 181 3.90 -16.15 3.87
C VAL A 181 2.41 -16.26 4.11
N HIS A 182 1.75 -17.12 3.35
CA HIS A 182 0.35 -17.41 3.57
C HIS A 182 0.24 -18.51 4.62
N PHE A 183 -0.40 -18.19 5.74
CA PHE A 183 -0.74 -19.14 6.78
C PHE A 183 -2.22 -19.51 6.66
N GLU A 184 -2.52 -20.80 6.63
CA GLU A 184 -3.88 -21.33 6.66
C GLU A 184 -4.03 -22.31 7.82
N TRP A 185 -5.17 -22.23 8.51
CA TRP A 185 -5.60 -23.25 9.46
C TRP A 185 -7.02 -23.68 9.12
N LYS A 186 -7.24 -25.00 9.13
CA LYS A 186 -8.53 -25.58 8.85
C LYS A 186 -8.86 -26.57 9.94
N ARG A 187 -10.08 -26.50 10.46
CA ARG A 187 -10.55 -27.47 11.45
C ARG A 187 -10.60 -28.85 10.81
N ASP A 188 -9.91 -29.82 11.42
CA ASP A 188 -9.97 -31.23 11.04
C ASP A 188 -10.29 -32.08 12.27
N GLY A 189 -11.45 -32.74 12.25
CA GLY A 189 -11.99 -33.48 13.39
C GLY A 189 -12.02 -32.67 14.70
N ASN A 190 -11.16 -33.06 15.64
CA ASN A 190 -11.01 -32.45 16.96
C ASN A 190 -9.81 -31.48 17.05
N GLY A 191 -9.10 -31.23 15.95
CA GLY A 191 -7.92 -30.37 15.89
C GLY A 191 -7.95 -29.39 14.71
N TYR A 192 -6.76 -28.97 14.30
CA TYR A 192 -6.56 -28.10 13.14
C TYR A 192 -5.40 -28.63 12.29
N ASP A 193 -5.64 -28.72 10.99
CA ASP A 193 -4.58 -28.79 9.99
C ASP A 193 -4.05 -27.40 9.73
N VAL A 194 -2.73 -27.28 9.59
CA VAL A 194 -2.04 -26.00 9.38
C VAL A 194 -1.10 -26.08 8.21
N THR A 195 -1.07 -25.04 7.38
CA THR A 195 -0.13 -24.93 6.25
C THR A 195 0.52 -23.55 6.21
N MET A 196 1.74 -23.51 5.67
CA MET A 196 2.50 -22.29 5.44
C MET A 196 3.14 -22.32 4.06
N GLU A 197 2.76 -21.39 3.21
CA GLU A 197 3.06 -21.42 1.78
C GLU A 197 3.54 -20.06 1.27
N GLY A 198 4.49 -20.07 0.34
CA GLY A 198 4.83 -18.92 -0.49
C GLY A 198 3.81 -18.77 -1.61
N ARG A 199 2.53 -18.59 -1.28
CA ARG A 199 1.41 -18.70 -2.22
C ARG A 199 1.41 -17.54 -3.23
N ALA A 200 1.45 -17.89 -4.51
CA ALA A 200 1.13 -17.05 -5.67
C ALA A 200 -0.05 -17.66 -6.46
N ALA A 201 -0.33 -17.18 -7.67
CA ALA A 201 -1.51 -17.62 -8.42
C ALA A 201 -1.35 -19.04 -9.00
N ARG A 202 -0.14 -19.41 -9.46
CA ARG A 202 0.16 -20.73 -10.05
C ARG A 202 0.93 -21.64 -9.10
N TYR A 203 1.87 -21.10 -8.32
CA TYR A 203 2.71 -21.88 -7.42
C TYR A 203 2.43 -21.54 -5.95
N ALA A 204 2.46 -22.56 -5.09
CA ALA A 204 2.37 -22.42 -3.64
C ALA A 204 3.40 -23.33 -2.95
N PRO A 205 4.70 -23.06 -3.10
CA PRO A 205 5.75 -23.85 -2.46
C PRO A 205 5.62 -23.80 -0.93
N ALA A 206 5.85 -24.95 -0.29
CA ALA A 206 5.90 -25.03 1.17
C ALA A 206 7.06 -24.20 1.73
N VAL A 207 6.78 -23.42 2.77
CA VAL A 207 7.79 -22.62 3.48
C VAL A 207 8.58 -23.54 4.43
N ARG A 208 9.90 -23.39 4.43
CA ARG A 208 10.81 -24.18 5.30
C ARG A 208 11.58 -23.35 6.32
N ALA A 209 11.53 -22.02 6.20
CA ALA A 209 12.23 -21.10 7.08
C ALA A 209 11.47 -20.81 8.39
N ALA A 210 10.18 -21.15 8.42
CA ALA A 210 9.30 -21.02 9.58
C ALA A 210 8.37 -22.23 9.65
N SER A 211 7.87 -22.52 10.85
CA SER A 211 6.89 -23.57 11.12
C SER A 211 5.71 -23.01 11.91
N MET A 212 4.63 -23.77 11.96
CA MET A 212 3.47 -23.40 12.74
C MET A 212 3.00 -24.59 13.57
N GLU A 213 2.57 -24.30 14.79
CA GLU A 213 2.09 -25.28 15.76
C GLU A 213 0.77 -24.81 16.36
N VAL A 214 -0.15 -25.76 16.58
CA VAL A 214 -1.42 -25.51 17.27
C VAL A 214 -1.18 -25.63 18.77
N VAL A 215 -1.30 -24.51 19.49
CA VAL A 215 -1.07 -24.46 20.94
C VAL A 215 -2.35 -24.04 21.65
N ASP A 216 -2.75 -24.79 22.67
CA ASP A 216 -3.82 -24.40 23.59
C ASP A 216 -3.29 -23.33 24.56
N ARG A 217 -3.91 -22.14 24.55
CA ARG A 217 -3.44 -20.99 25.31
C ARG A 217 -4.60 -20.20 25.91
N SER A 218 -4.41 -19.75 27.15
CA SER A 218 -5.37 -18.94 27.91
C SER A 218 -5.30 -17.43 27.61
N GLY A 219 -4.37 -16.99 26.76
CA GLY A 219 -4.16 -15.58 26.37
C GLY A 219 -4.18 -15.37 24.85
N PRO A 220 -4.30 -14.10 24.39
CA PRO A 220 -4.51 -13.77 22.98
C PRO A 220 -3.33 -14.17 22.07
N VAL A 221 -3.63 -14.22 20.77
CA VAL A 221 -2.78 -14.82 19.73
C VAL A 221 -1.46 -14.07 19.48
N TYR A 222 -1.38 -12.80 19.86
CA TYR A 222 -0.31 -11.88 19.49
C TYR A 222 0.13 -11.06 20.71
N THR A 223 1.39 -11.23 21.14
CA THR A 223 2.17 -10.24 21.92
C THR A 223 3.16 -9.59 20.98
#